data_AF-A0A0C1UP58-F1
#
_entry.id   AF-A0A0C1UP58-F1
#
_cell.length_a   1.000
_cell.length_b   1.000
_cell.length_c   1.000
_cell.angle_alpha   90.00
_cell.angle_beta   90.00
_cell.angle_gamma   90.00
#
_symmetry.space_group_name_H-M   'P 1'
#
loop_
_entity.id
_entity.type
_entity.pdbx_description
1 polymer ?
#
loop_
_entity_poly.entity_id
_entity_poly.type
_entity_poly.pdbx_seq_one_letter_code
_entity_poly.pdbx_strand_id
1 'polypeptide(L)'
;MSSIWPKLEGLLDDVQKPARYIRSEDRAITPKYHAKKWFEEIPGSPEIIVERERKGKVVVEDLRKQIISIEVIGETDAGVRVQADLGTQPRTLRPSELLAASNPPIKARNVCRMNQWMLQGEERIEPLTITDTPAPSAHMADVIRRELNHVRPNGQASESRLNQQRIIRSTTKT
;
A
#
# COMPACT_ATOMS: atom_id res chain seq x y z
N MET A 1 -26.55 -17.39 15.45
CA MET A 1 -26.20 -16.59 14.26
C MET A 1 -24.84 -17.07 13.79
N SER A 2 -24.77 -17.84 12.69
CA SER A 2 -23.47 -18.34 12.19
C SER A 2 -22.62 -17.18 11.70
N SER A 3 -21.36 -17.15 12.11
CA SER A 3 -20.38 -16.14 11.68
C SER A 3 -20.14 -16.28 10.18
N ILE A 4 -20.29 -15.18 9.44
CA ILE A 4 -19.97 -15.12 8.00
C ILE A 4 -18.46 -15.07 7.74
N TRP A 5 -17.66 -14.90 8.80
CA TRP A 5 -16.23 -14.62 8.74
C TRP A 5 -15.41 -15.68 8.01
N PRO A 6 -15.61 -17.01 8.23
CA PRO A 6 -14.86 -18.04 7.50
C PRO A 6 -15.13 -18.03 5.99
N LYS A 7 -16.28 -17.51 5.56
CA LYS A 7 -16.67 -17.39 4.16
C LYS A 7 -16.06 -16.16 3.48
N LEU A 8 -15.72 -15.12 4.27
CA LEU A 8 -15.06 -13.90 3.79
C LEU A 8 -13.54 -14.03 3.76
N GLU A 9 -12.95 -14.87 4.62
CA GLU A 9 -11.50 -15.01 4.75
C GLU A 9 -10.85 -15.53 3.44
N GLY A 10 -11.42 -16.56 2.81
CA GLY A 10 -10.96 -17.01 1.49
C GLY A 10 -11.17 -15.98 0.37
N LEU A 11 -12.21 -15.13 0.48
CA LEU A 11 -12.47 -14.07 -0.49
C LEU A 11 -11.50 -12.89 -0.34
N LEU A 12 -10.95 -12.66 0.86
CA LEU A 12 -9.99 -11.60 1.15
C LEU A 12 -8.56 -11.97 0.72
N ASP A 13 -8.20 -13.25 0.83
CA ASP A 13 -6.90 -13.77 0.37
C ASP A 13 -6.72 -13.64 -1.16
N ASP A 14 -7.81 -13.70 -1.92
CA ASP A 14 -7.82 -13.52 -3.37
C ASP A 14 -7.68 -12.06 -3.81
N VAL A 15 -7.80 -11.08 -2.91
CA VAL A 15 -7.78 -9.65 -3.26
C VAL A 15 -6.35 -9.10 -3.26
N GLN A 16 -5.68 -9.11 -4.41
CA GLN A 16 -4.42 -8.41 -4.58
C GLN A 16 -4.63 -6.90 -4.73
N LYS A 17 -3.71 -6.06 -4.22
CA LYS A 17 -3.79 -4.59 -4.41
C LYS A 17 -2.62 -4.06 -5.23
N PRO A 18 -2.54 -4.39 -6.52
CA PRO A 18 -1.41 -4.03 -7.35
C PRO A 18 -1.13 -2.54 -7.45
N ALA A 19 0.12 -2.22 -7.77
CA ALA A 19 0.56 -0.88 -8.08
C ALA A 19 1.38 -0.86 -9.38
N ARG A 20 1.13 0.16 -10.21
CA ARG A 20 1.90 0.42 -11.43
C ARG A 20 3.12 1.26 -11.10
N TYR A 21 4.26 0.87 -11.66
CA TYR A 21 5.50 1.63 -11.59
C TYR A 21 6.07 1.88 -12.98
N ILE A 22 6.60 3.07 -13.21
CA ILE A 22 7.49 3.37 -14.35
C ILE A 22 8.84 3.83 -13.79
N ARG A 23 9.93 3.40 -14.43
CA ARG A 23 11.29 3.90 -14.14
C ARG A 23 11.92 4.57 -15.35
N SER A 24 12.38 5.83 -15.23
CA SER A 24 13.01 6.64 -16.30
C SER A 24 14.43 7.15 -16.01
N GLU A 25 15.18 7.42 -17.11
CA GLU A 25 16.47 8.12 -17.39
C GLU A 25 17.51 8.25 -16.26
N ASP A 26 18.74 7.72 -16.52
CA ASP A 26 20.07 8.38 -16.76
C ASP A 26 21.18 8.68 -15.72
N ARG A 27 21.87 7.67 -15.14
CA ARG A 27 23.31 7.63 -14.71
C ARG A 27 23.53 6.62 -13.59
N ALA A 28 23.64 5.35 -13.96
CA ALA A 28 24.42 4.31 -13.26
C ALA A 28 24.52 3.10 -14.19
N ILE A 29 25.75 2.69 -14.52
CA ILE A 29 26.09 1.69 -15.53
C ILE A 29 25.75 0.30 -15.00
N THR A 30 24.53 -0.18 -15.25
CA THR A 30 24.32 -1.61 -15.44
C THR A 30 24.34 -1.82 -16.96
N PRO A 31 25.00 -2.86 -17.51
CA PRO A 31 24.97 -3.08 -18.95
C PRO A 31 23.51 -3.11 -19.41
N LYS A 32 23.13 -2.16 -20.27
CA LYS A 32 21.76 -2.00 -20.78
C LYS A 32 21.18 -3.34 -21.27
N TYR A 33 22.03 -4.17 -21.88
CA TYR A 33 21.71 -5.52 -22.32
C TYR A 33 21.33 -6.48 -21.17
N HIS A 34 22.07 -6.46 -20.06
CA HIS A 34 21.75 -7.29 -18.88
C HIS A 34 20.40 -6.92 -18.28
N ALA A 35 20.15 -5.63 -18.08
CA ALA A 35 18.89 -5.17 -17.53
C ALA A 35 17.71 -5.51 -18.46
N LYS A 36 17.84 -5.25 -19.77
CA LYS A 36 16.83 -5.60 -20.76
C LYS A 36 16.52 -7.10 -20.75
N LYS A 37 17.56 -7.92 -20.87
CA LYS A 37 17.44 -9.38 -20.88
C LYS A 37 16.73 -9.90 -19.63
N TRP A 38 17.10 -9.41 -18.44
CA TRP A 38 16.43 -9.79 -17.20
C TRP A 38 14.92 -9.54 -17.24
N PHE A 39 14.48 -8.38 -17.73
CA PHE A 39 13.04 -8.07 -17.80
C PHE A 39 12.30 -8.84 -18.89
N GLU A 40 12.98 -9.18 -19.99
CA GLU A 40 12.42 -10.02 -21.05
C GLU A 40 12.27 -11.49 -20.60
N GLU A 41 13.13 -11.96 -19.68
CA GLU A 41 13.11 -13.33 -19.16
C GLU A 41 12.11 -13.53 -18.00
N ILE A 42 11.84 -12.49 -17.20
CA ILE A 42 10.93 -12.58 -16.03
C ILE A 42 9.55 -13.20 -16.37
N PRO A 43 8.84 -12.79 -17.43
CA PRO A 43 7.54 -13.36 -17.75
C PRO A 43 7.57 -14.88 -17.97
N GLY A 44 8.65 -15.39 -18.56
CA GLY A 44 8.88 -16.81 -18.82
C GLY A 44 9.53 -17.58 -17.66
N SER A 45 10.04 -16.90 -16.64
CA SER A 45 10.61 -17.57 -15.47
C SER A 45 9.50 -18.21 -14.63
N PRO A 46 9.58 -19.52 -14.32
CA PRO A 46 8.57 -20.19 -13.51
C PRO A 46 8.59 -19.71 -12.05
N GLU A 47 9.78 -19.40 -11.52
CA GLU A 47 9.99 -18.97 -10.14
C GLU A 47 11.11 -17.92 -10.07
N ILE A 48 11.06 -17.05 -9.07
CA ILE A 48 12.14 -16.10 -8.74
C ILE A 48 12.31 -16.12 -7.22
N ILE A 49 13.14 -17.06 -6.75
CA ILE A 49 13.32 -17.31 -5.31
C ILE A 49 14.35 -16.34 -4.72
N VAL A 50 13.96 -15.66 -3.64
CA VAL A 50 14.82 -14.76 -2.89
C VAL A 50 14.75 -15.07 -1.40
N GLU A 51 15.92 -15.14 -0.76
CA GLU A 51 16.04 -15.25 0.69
C GLU A 51 16.09 -13.86 1.32
N ARG A 52 15.36 -13.68 2.43
CA ARG A 52 15.27 -12.40 3.14
C ARG A 52 15.35 -12.62 4.62
N GLU A 53 16.06 -11.76 5.32
CA GLU A 53 15.96 -11.72 6.78
C GLU A 53 14.77 -10.84 7.21
N ARG A 54 13.90 -11.39 8.06
CA ARG A 54 12.77 -10.68 8.67
C ARG A 54 12.61 -11.11 10.12
N LYS A 55 12.60 -10.14 11.04
CA LYS A 55 12.53 -10.38 12.49
C LYS A 55 13.58 -11.43 12.94
N GLY A 56 14.80 -11.33 12.41
CA GLY A 56 15.90 -12.26 12.69
C GLY A 56 15.76 -13.66 12.07
N LYS A 57 14.76 -13.89 11.20
CA LYS A 57 14.53 -15.19 10.53
C LYS A 57 14.73 -15.05 9.03
N VAL A 58 15.41 -16.01 8.42
CA VAL A 58 15.46 -16.12 6.95
C VAL A 58 14.12 -16.65 6.47
N VAL A 59 13.52 -15.92 5.54
CA VAL A 59 12.26 -16.23 4.86
C VAL A 59 12.58 -16.35 3.39
N VAL A 60 12.19 -17.48 2.80
CA VAL A 60 12.29 -17.74 1.37
C VAL A 60 10.98 -17.29 0.73
N GLU A 61 11.08 -16.45 -0.30
CA GLU A 61 9.91 -15.89 -0.98
C GLU A 61 10.07 -16.01 -2.50
N ASP A 62 9.03 -16.50 -3.17
CA ASP A 62 8.94 -16.50 -4.62
C ASP A 62 8.32 -15.18 -5.10
N LEU A 63 9.14 -14.36 -5.77
CA LEU A 63 8.72 -13.05 -6.26
C LEU A 63 7.85 -13.16 -7.52
N ARG A 64 7.93 -14.28 -8.27
CA ARG A 64 7.23 -14.42 -9.56
C ARG A 64 5.72 -14.28 -9.42
N LYS A 65 5.17 -14.76 -8.30
CA LYS A 65 3.73 -14.68 -7.95
C LYS A 65 3.23 -13.25 -7.75
N GLN A 66 4.13 -12.32 -7.45
CA GLN A 66 3.80 -10.91 -7.20
C GLN A 66 4.05 -10.02 -8.43
N ILE A 67 4.50 -10.60 -9.55
CA ILE A 67 4.69 -9.88 -10.82
C ILE A 67 3.48 -10.17 -11.69
N ILE A 68 2.57 -9.18 -11.81
CA ILE A 68 1.32 -9.31 -12.56
C ILE A 68 1.55 -8.99 -14.03
N SER A 69 2.26 -7.90 -14.29
CA SER A 69 2.72 -7.54 -15.63
C SER A 69 4.08 -6.83 -15.54
N ILE A 70 4.91 -7.02 -16.56
CA ILE A 70 6.18 -6.30 -16.70
C ILE A 70 6.54 -6.17 -18.17
N GLU A 71 6.96 -4.97 -18.56
CA GLU A 71 7.28 -4.65 -19.95
C GLU A 71 8.41 -3.61 -20.02
N VAL A 72 9.34 -3.82 -20.95
CA VAL A 72 10.34 -2.82 -21.31
C VAL A 72 9.70 -1.84 -22.30
N ILE A 73 9.36 -0.65 -21.82
CA ILE A 73 8.68 0.39 -22.62
C ILE A 73 9.65 1.34 -23.32
N GLY A 74 10.95 1.21 -23.07
CA GLY A 74 11.94 2.04 -23.73
C GLY A 74 13.37 1.77 -23.27
N GLU A 75 14.29 2.31 -24.04
CA GLU A 75 15.73 2.26 -23.78
C GLU A 75 16.25 3.68 -23.59
N THR A 76 17.25 3.82 -22.73
CA THR A 76 17.96 5.08 -22.47
C THR A 76 19.45 4.84 -22.64
N ASP A 77 20.24 5.91 -22.72
CA ASP A 77 21.69 5.80 -22.89
C ASP A 77 22.37 5.01 -21.76
N ALA A 78 21.83 5.11 -20.53
CA ALA A 78 22.37 4.44 -19.36
C ALA A 78 21.57 3.21 -18.86
N GLY A 79 20.52 2.77 -19.56
CA GLY A 79 19.70 1.65 -19.07
C GLY A 79 18.36 1.48 -19.77
N VAL A 80 17.39 0.90 -19.06
CA VAL A 80 16.05 0.57 -19.60
C VAL A 80 14.93 1.22 -18.80
N ARG A 81 13.87 1.60 -19.50
CA ARG A 81 12.61 2.09 -18.95
C ARG A 81 11.62 0.92 -18.89
N VAL A 82 11.11 0.66 -17.70
CA VAL A 82 10.24 -0.50 -17.44
C VAL A 82 8.93 0.00 -16.84
N GLN A 83 7.84 -0.56 -17.32
CA GLN A 83 6.53 -0.48 -16.70
C GLN A 83 6.21 -1.82 -16.06
N ALA A 84 5.76 -1.82 -14.80
CA ALA A 84 5.40 -3.05 -14.11
C ALA A 84 4.19 -2.84 -13.21
N ASP A 85 3.31 -3.84 -13.18
CA ASP A 85 2.23 -3.96 -12.22
C ASP A 85 2.64 -5.01 -11.18
N LEU A 86 2.88 -4.57 -9.94
CA LEU A 86 3.40 -5.40 -8.86
C LEU A 86 2.35 -5.58 -7.76
N GLY A 87 2.19 -6.82 -7.30
CA GLY A 87 1.32 -7.19 -6.19
C GLY A 87 1.77 -6.59 -4.86
N THR A 88 0.81 -6.42 -3.95
CA THR A 88 1.08 -5.87 -2.62
C THR A 88 0.76 -6.81 -1.46
N GLN A 89 0.26 -8.01 -1.76
CA GLN A 89 -0.07 -9.04 -0.78
C GLN A 89 0.62 -10.38 -1.11
N PRO A 90 0.93 -11.22 -0.10
CA PRO A 90 0.76 -10.98 1.34
C PRO A 90 1.73 -9.91 1.89
N ARG A 91 2.77 -9.60 1.12
CA ARG A 91 3.71 -8.51 1.36
C ARG A 91 3.79 -7.67 0.09
N THR A 92 4.15 -6.41 0.23
CA THR A 92 4.48 -5.58 -0.92
C THR A 92 5.84 -5.95 -1.51
N LEU A 93 5.84 -6.43 -2.75
CA LEU A 93 7.03 -6.50 -3.59
C LEU A 93 7.46 -5.09 -3.97
N ARG A 94 8.60 -4.66 -3.42
CA ARG A 94 9.17 -3.35 -3.77
C ARG A 94 9.92 -3.46 -5.10
N PRO A 95 9.87 -2.43 -5.97
CA PRO A 95 10.67 -2.44 -7.19
C PRO A 95 12.15 -2.72 -6.94
N SER A 96 12.74 -2.15 -5.89
CA SER A 96 14.14 -2.42 -5.51
C SER A 96 14.44 -3.89 -5.19
N GLU A 97 13.46 -4.62 -4.64
CA GLU A 97 13.62 -6.04 -4.31
C GLU A 97 13.64 -6.90 -5.58
N LEU A 98 12.76 -6.61 -6.54
CA LEU A 98 12.75 -7.27 -7.84
C LEU A 98 14.07 -7.06 -8.59
N LEU A 99 14.62 -5.84 -8.55
CA LEU A 99 15.88 -5.54 -9.21
C LEU A 99 17.07 -6.23 -8.54
N ALA A 100 17.06 -6.32 -7.22
CA ALA A 100 18.11 -7.01 -6.46
C ALA A 100 18.12 -8.52 -6.68
N ALA A 101 17.02 -9.12 -7.17
CA ALA A 101 16.93 -10.54 -7.51
C ALA A 101 17.72 -10.94 -8.77
N SER A 102 18.07 -9.97 -9.62
CA SER A 102 18.93 -10.22 -10.77
C SER A 102 20.38 -10.48 -10.37
N ASN A 103 21.12 -11.23 -11.19
CA ASN A 103 22.54 -11.48 -10.99
C ASN A 103 23.34 -11.12 -12.26
N PRO A 104 24.17 -10.06 -12.25
CA PRO A 104 24.42 -9.13 -11.13
C PRO A 104 23.20 -8.26 -10.77
N PRO A 105 23.09 -7.77 -9.52
CA PRO A 105 21.99 -6.94 -9.07
C PRO A 105 21.87 -5.63 -9.87
N ILE A 106 20.70 -5.41 -10.45
CA ILE A 106 20.33 -4.15 -11.10
C ILE A 106 19.98 -3.13 -10.02
N LYS A 107 20.47 -1.90 -10.15
CA LYS A 107 20.10 -0.81 -9.24
C LYS A 107 18.96 0.00 -9.82
N ALA A 108 17.97 0.35 -8.99
CA ALA A 108 16.98 1.38 -9.30
C ALA A 108 17.65 2.76 -9.36
N ARG A 109 17.15 3.64 -10.23
CA ARG A 109 17.52 5.06 -10.27
C ARG A 109 16.33 5.89 -9.79
N ASN A 110 15.28 5.90 -10.60
CA ASN A 110 14.01 6.54 -10.28
C ASN A 110 12.93 5.47 -10.23
N VAL A 111 12.03 5.57 -9.25
CA VAL A 111 10.88 4.69 -9.11
C VAL A 111 9.70 5.57 -8.73
N CYS A 112 8.66 5.57 -9.54
CA CYS A 112 7.43 6.30 -9.24
C CYS A 112 6.25 5.33 -9.28
N ARG A 113 5.42 5.37 -8.23
CA ARG A 113 4.12 4.67 -8.20
C ARG A 113 3.09 5.55 -8.91
N MET A 114 2.50 5.06 -9.99
CA MET A 114 1.55 5.82 -10.79
C MET A 114 0.11 5.60 -10.34
N ASN A 115 -0.27 4.34 -10.21
CA ASN A 115 -1.64 3.94 -9.91
C ASN A 115 -1.62 2.80 -8.89
N GLN A 116 -2.71 2.68 -8.14
CA GLN A 116 -2.97 1.56 -7.26
C GLN A 116 -4.42 1.13 -7.46
N TRP A 117 -4.64 -0.16 -7.68
CA TRP A 117 -5.97 -0.74 -7.87
C TRP A 117 -6.05 -2.07 -7.14
N MET A 118 -7.19 -2.75 -7.22
CA MET A 118 -7.42 -4.08 -6.67
C MET A 118 -7.64 -5.08 -7.79
N LEU A 119 -7.29 -6.34 -7.53
CA LEU A 119 -7.64 -7.48 -8.36
C LEU A 119 -8.56 -8.39 -7.53
N GLN A 120 -9.70 -8.78 -8.09
CA GLN A 120 -10.57 -9.81 -7.53
C GLN A 120 -10.63 -10.95 -8.55
N GLY A 121 -9.86 -12.02 -8.31
CA GLY A 121 -9.55 -12.98 -9.37
C GLY A 121 -8.74 -12.31 -10.48
N GLU A 122 -9.24 -12.34 -11.71
CA GLU A 122 -8.63 -11.67 -12.88
C GLU A 122 -9.23 -10.27 -13.14
N GLU A 123 -10.25 -9.87 -12.38
CA GLU A 123 -10.94 -8.60 -12.59
C GLU A 123 -10.22 -7.45 -11.89
N ARG A 124 -9.86 -6.42 -12.68
CA ARG A 124 -9.29 -5.16 -12.16
C ARG A 124 -10.40 -4.24 -11.66
N ILE A 125 -10.29 -3.87 -10.38
CA ILE A 125 -11.21 -2.95 -9.70
C ILE A 125 -10.46 -1.67 -9.36
N GLU A 126 -10.88 -0.57 -9.98
CA GLU A 126 -10.35 0.77 -9.69
C GLU A 126 -10.75 1.24 -8.28
N PRO A 127 -9.96 2.11 -7.64
CA PRO A 127 -10.37 2.78 -6.42
C PRO A 127 -11.73 3.48 -6.60
N LEU A 128 -12.56 3.44 -5.56
CA LEU A 128 -13.82 4.16 -5.56
C LEU A 128 -13.57 5.66 -5.76
N THR A 129 -14.21 6.23 -6.79
CA THR A 129 -14.19 7.67 -7.02
C THR A 129 -14.94 8.33 -5.87
N ILE A 130 -14.23 9.14 -5.08
CA ILE A 130 -14.88 10.02 -4.12
C ILE A 130 -15.58 11.09 -4.95
N THR A 131 -16.91 11.15 -4.90
CA THR A 131 -17.59 12.35 -5.38
C THR A 131 -17.15 13.49 -4.45
N ASP A 132 -16.67 14.60 -5.02
CA ASP A 132 -16.20 15.79 -4.29
C ASP A 132 -17.35 16.53 -3.59
N THR A 133 -18.27 15.82 -2.93
CA THR A 133 -19.06 16.42 -1.88
C THR A 133 -18.10 16.59 -0.71
N PRO A 134 -17.66 17.83 -0.40
CA PRO A 134 -16.77 18.02 0.74
C PRO A 134 -17.44 17.41 1.95
N ALA A 135 -16.69 16.60 2.70
CA ALA A 135 -17.11 16.20 4.03
C ALA A 135 -17.53 17.49 4.77
N PRO A 136 -18.70 17.53 5.44
CA PRO A 136 -19.08 18.71 6.20
C PRO A 136 -17.89 19.08 7.07
N SER A 137 -17.44 20.33 6.97
CA SER A 137 -16.28 20.80 7.73
C SER A 137 -16.45 20.38 9.20
N ALA A 138 -15.36 20.09 9.91
CA ALA A 138 -15.43 19.68 11.31
C ALA A 138 -16.32 20.62 12.16
N HIS A 139 -16.39 21.89 11.77
CA HIS A 139 -17.31 22.89 12.33
C HIS A 139 -18.80 22.57 12.11
N MET A 140 -19.21 22.11 10.93
CA MET A 140 -20.58 21.65 10.66
C MET A 140 -20.91 20.37 11.42
N ALA A 141 -19.96 19.43 11.51
CA ALA A 141 -20.14 18.21 12.30
C ALA A 141 -20.32 18.51 13.80
N ASP A 142 -19.58 19.48 14.34
CA ASP A 142 -19.72 19.95 15.73
C ASP A 142 -21.04 20.68 15.96
N VAL A 143 -21.49 21.53 15.02
CA VAL A 143 -22.81 22.21 15.11
C VAL A 143 -23.94 21.18 15.11
N ILE A 144 -23.92 20.21 14.19
CA ILE A 144 -24.95 19.15 14.12
C ILE A 144 -24.98 18.33 15.41
N ARG A 145 -23.80 18.01 15.97
CA ARG A 145 -23.69 17.30 17.25
C ARG A 145 -24.19 18.13 18.44
N ARG A 146 -24.01 19.45 18.39
CA ARG A 146 -24.47 20.38 19.44
C ARG A 146 -25.97 20.59 19.38
N GLU A 147 -26.57 20.67 18.20
CA GLU A 147 -28.01 20.80 17.99
C GLU A 147 -28.77 19.56 18.46
N LEU A 148 -28.25 18.35 18.21
CA LEU A 148 -28.86 17.11 18.69
C LEU A 148 -28.82 16.94 20.22
N ASN A 149 -27.93 17.64 20.92
CA ASN A 149 -27.85 17.61 22.40
C ASN A 149 -28.82 18.59 23.09
N HIS A 150 -29.53 19.45 22.34
CA HIS A 150 -30.50 20.41 22.91
C HIS A 150 -31.95 19.92 22.88
N VAL A 151 -32.21 18.72 22.35
CA VAL A 151 -33.52 18.06 22.54
C VAL A 151 -33.52 17.37 23.91
N ARG A 152 -33.86 18.13 24.96
CA ARG A 152 -34.19 17.54 26.27
C ARG A 152 -35.55 16.82 26.17
N PRO A 153 -35.66 15.53 26.50
CA PRO A 153 -36.95 15.00 26.95
C PRO A 153 -37.27 15.64 28.30
N ASN A 154 -38.44 16.25 28.42
CA ASN A 154 -38.94 16.75 29.70
C ASN A 154 -39.03 15.60 30.71
N GLY A 155 -38.21 15.67 31.76
CA GLY A 155 -38.27 14.76 32.90
C GLY A 155 -37.40 15.30 34.03
N GLN A 156 -38.02 15.90 35.03
CA GLN A 156 -37.36 16.44 36.22
C GLN A 156 -36.77 15.31 37.09
N ALA A 157 -35.57 15.53 37.64
CA ALA A 157 -35.25 15.22 39.04
C ALA A 157 -33.95 15.94 39.44
N SER A 158 -33.95 16.41 40.67
CA SER A 158 -33.03 17.35 41.31
C SER A 158 -31.85 16.68 42.02
N GLU A 159 -30.94 17.54 42.51
CA GLU A 159 -29.88 17.32 43.51
C GLU A 159 -28.53 16.81 42.97
N SER A 160 -27.36 17.22 43.45
CA SER A 160 -26.92 18.34 44.29
C SER A 160 -25.37 18.44 44.19
N ARG A 161 -24.80 19.54 44.68
CA ARG A 161 -23.41 20.03 44.55
C ARG A 161 -22.29 19.13 45.11
N LEU A 162 -21.08 19.25 44.54
CA LEU A 162 -19.77 19.60 45.19
C LEU A 162 -18.63 19.30 44.17
N ASN A 163 -18.03 20.28 43.49
CA ASN A 163 -16.98 21.25 43.88
C ASN A 163 -15.57 20.66 44.10
N GLN A 164 -14.59 21.41 43.58
CA GLN A 164 -13.14 21.45 43.85
C GLN A 164 -12.27 20.50 43.01
N GLN A 165 -11.48 20.96 42.02
CA GLN A 165 -10.39 21.96 41.95
C GLN A 165 -9.01 21.27 41.86
N ARG A 166 -8.28 21.60 40.77
CA ARG A 166 -6.81 21.70 40.58
C ARG A 166 -5.95 20.50 41.04
N ILE A 167 -4.98 20.06 40.22
CA ILE A 167 -3.63 20.63 40.24
C ILE A 167 -2.92 20.30 38.91
N ILE A 168 -2.32 21.33 38.31
CA ILE A 168 -1.37 21.25 37.19
C ILE A 168 0.01 20.91 37.77
N ARG A 169 0.71 19.93 37.20
CA ARG A 169 2.17 19.80 37.34
C ARG A 169 2.80 19.45 36.00
N SER A 170 3.53 20.41 35.47
CA SER A 170 4.52 20.30 34.41
C SER A 170 5.84 19.78 34.99
N THR A 171 6.48 18.79 34.37
CA THR A 171 7.94 18.61 34.43
C THR A 171 8.44 18.04 33.10
N THR A 172 9.52 18.63 32.63
CA THR A 172 10.25 18.36 31.39
C THR A 172 11.30 17.25 31.57
N LYS A 173 11.36 16.39 30.55
CA LYS A 173 12.54 15.87 29.81
C LYS A 173 13.83 15.55 30.58
N THR A 174 14.31 14.32 30.38
CA THR A 174 15.73 13.95 30.35
C THR A 174 15.97 13.20 29.04
#